data_AF-A0A7Y8WIC6-F1
#
_entry.id   AF-A0A7Y8WIC6-F1
#
_cell.length_a   1.000
_cell.length_b   1.000
_cell.length_c   1.000
_cell.angle_alpha   90.00
_cell.angle_beta   90.00
_cell.angle_gamma   90.00
#
_symmetry.space_group_name_H-M   'P 1'
#
loop_
_entity.id
_entity.type
_entity.pdbx_description
1 polymer ?
#
loop_
_entity_poly.entity_id
_entity_poly.type
_entity_poly.pdbx_seq_one_letter_code
_entity_poly.pdbx_strand_id
1 'polypeptide(L)' 'MKVYVHEKGIILVGKGWEIVQKLKEYNKDYSTVTEWIDKVAPK' A
#
# COMPACT_ATOMS: atom_id res chain seq x y z
N MET A 1 0.03 5.51 -11.52
CA MET A 1 -0.14 4.42 -10.55
C MET A 1 -1.36 4.69 -9.68
N LYS A 2 -2.24 3.71 -9.48
CA LYS A 2 -3.44 3.80 -8.63
C LYS A 2 -3.32 2.80 -7.48
N VAL A 3 -3.70 3.22 -6.27
CA VAL A 3 -3.71 2.38 -5.07
C VAL A 3 -5.15 2.24 -4.61
N TYR A 4 -5.64 1.01 -4.48
CA TYR A 4 -6.94 0.71 -3.89
C TYR A 4 -6.70 -0.01 -2.57
N VAL A 5 -7.14 0.60 -1.48
CA VAL A 5 -7.06 0.01 -0.15
C VAL A 5 -8.42 -0.58 0.20
N HIS A 6 -8.44 -1.87 0.50
CA HIS A 6 -9.60 -2.60 0.99
C HIS A 6 -9.35 -3.04 2.43
N GLU A 7 -10.42 -3.40 3.17
CA GLU A 7 -10.31 -3.83 4.57
C GLU A 7 -9.38 -5.04 4.79
N LYS A 8 -9.19 -5.88 3.77
CA LYS A 8 -8.39 -7.12 3.85
C LYS A 8 -7.11 -7.09 3.01
N GLY A 9 -6.80 -5.99 2.32
CA GLY A 9 -5.66 -5.97 1.40
C GLY A 9 -5.55 -4.71 0.57
N ILE A 10 -4.49 -4.65 -0.24
CA ILE A 10 -4.12 -3.48 -1.03
C ILE A 10 -3.86 -3.91 -2.47
N ILE A 11 -4.45 -3.19 -3.42
CA ILE A 11 -4.30 -3.43 -4.84
C ILE A 11 -3.55 -2.24 -5.46
N LEU A 12 -2.40 -2.53 -6.06
CA LEU A 12 -1.56 -1.54 -6.74
C LEU A 12 -1.65 -1.77 -8.25
N VAL A 13 -2.08 -0.75 -9.00
CA VAL A 13 -2.22 -0.82 -10.46
C VAL A 13 -1.31 0.22 -11.11
N GLY A 14 -0.34 -0.22 -11.92
CA GLY A 14 0.63 0.65 -12.58
C GLY A 14 1.73 -0.11 -13.30
N LYS A 15 2.78 0.57 -13.74
CA LYS A 15 3.96 -0.07 -14.31
C LYS A 15 4.70 -0.83 -13.21
N GLY A 16 5.29 -1.99 -13.54
CA GLY A 16 5.94 -2.85 -12.54
C GLY A 16 6.99 -2.14 -11.69
N TRP A 17 7.81 -1.28 -12.30
CA TRP A 17 8.83 -0.51 -11.58
C TRP A 17 8.22 0.56 -10.64
N GLU A 18 7.09 1.17 -11.01
CA GLU A 18 6.39 2.14 -10.16
C GLU A 18 5.84 1.46 -8.92
N ILE A 19 5.30 0.24 -9.07
CA ILE A 19 4.79 -0.58 -7.97
C ILE A 19 5.93 -0.91 -6.99
N VAL A 20 7.09 -1.34 -7.51
CA VAL A 20 8.26 -1.66 -6.68
C VAL A 20 8.78 -0.42 -5.93
N GLN A 21 8.87 0.74 -6.59
CA GLN A 21 9.26 1.99 -5.94
C GLN A 21 8.28 2.36 -4.82
N LYS A 22 6.97 2.24 -5.08
CA LYS A 22 5.96 2.59 -4.09
C LYS A 22 5.96 1.65 -2.88
N LEU A 23 6.15 0.35 -3.11
CA LEU A 23 6.30 -0.62 -2.02
C LEU A 23 7.53 -0.31 -1.16
N LYS A 24 8.64 0.13 -1.77
CA LYS A 24 9.84 0.56 -1.02
C LYS A 24 9.62 1.82 -0.19
N GLU A 25 8.84 2.78 -0.70
CA GLU A 25 8.44 3.96 0.07
C GLU A 25 7.61 3.53 1.29
N TYR A 26 6.53 2.77 1.07
CA TYR A 26 5.62 2.38 2.14
C TYR A 26 6.22 1.42 3.17
N ASN A 27 7.24 0.65 2.81
CA ASN A 27 7.98 -0.18 3.76
C ASN A 27 8.77 0.66 4.80
N LYS A 28 9.02 1.94 4.54
CA LYS A 28 9.61 2.85 5.55
C LYS A 28 8.57 3.36 6.54
N ASP A 29 7.34 3.56 6.07
CA ASP A 29 6.26 4.14 6.84
C ASP A 29 5.43 3.09 7.61
N TYR A 30 5.36 1.86 7.09
CA TYR A 30 4.53 0.78 7.62
C TYR A 30 5.32 -0.52 7.72
N SER A 31 5.29 -1.15 8.90
CA SER A 31 5.98 -2.42 9.12
C SER A 31 5.16 -3.61 8.62
N THR A 32 3.83 -3.48 8.63
CA THR A 32 2.91 -4.53 8.20
C THR A 32 1.83 -4.00 7.27
N VAL A 33 1.30 -4.88 6.42
CA VAL A 33 0.17 -4.56 5.54
C VAL A 33 -1.07 -4.17 6.37
N THR A 34 -1.26 -4.79 7.54
CA THR A 34 -2.36 -4.47 8.45
C THR A 34 -2.27 -3.03 8.97
N GLU A 35 -1.09 -2.61 9.41
CA GLU A 35 -0.83 -1.24 9.87
C GLU A 35 -1.05 -0.23 8.75
N TRP A 36 -0.65 -0.58 7.53
CA TRP A 36 -0.89 0.25 6.35
C TRP A 36 -2.39 0.41 6.06
N ILE A 37 -3.17 -0.67 6.12
CA ILE A 37 -4.64 -0.63 5.93
C ILE A 37 -5.29 0.25 7.01
N ASP A 38 -4.94 0.03 8.28
CA ASP A 38 -5.51 0.76 9.43
C ASP A 38 -5.27 2.28 9.35
N LYS A 39 -4.06 2.68 8.92
CA LYS A 39 -3.70 4.08 8.72
C LYS A 39 -4.42 4.77 7.56
N VAL A 40 -4.71 4.06 6.48
CA VAL A 40 -5.29 4.65 5.26
C VAL A 40 -6.81 4.63 5.29
N ALA A 41 -7.40 3.59 5.87
CA ALA A 41 -8.84 3.46 6.06
C ALA A 41 -9.14 3.23 7.56
N PRO A 42 -9.02 4.28 8.39
CA PRO A 42 -9.45 4.19 9.77
C PRO A 42 -10.95 3.87 9.81
N LYS A 43 -11.31 2.86 10.58
CA LYS A 43 -12.69 2.38 10.72
C LYS A 43 -13.56 3.36 11.48
#